data_AF-A0A8T3QTH9-F1
#
_entry.id   AF-A0A8T3QTH9-F1
#
_cell.length_a   1.000
_cell.length_b   1.000
_cell.length_c   1.000
_cell.angle_alpha   90.00
_cell.angle_beta   90.00
_cell.angle_gamma   90.00
#
_symmetry.space_group_name_H-M   'P 1'
#
loop_
_entity.id
_entity.type
_entity.pdbx_description
1 polymer ?
#
loop_
_entity_poly.entity_id
_entity_poly.type
_entity_poly.pdbx_seq_one_letter_code
_entity_poly.pdbx_strand_id
1 'polypeptide(L)'
;MDPYIAGERALAGASPDAALEAIEFVRFCHRRRRVGWPELYDEMCAVAGRGLYRGYGQDDLAAIGVGFGLFSMPALAGLVAKVVEEDLERRRRTAAAVQASLVLDDVSLEAMAPHEGPRAVAPTRERSEATELASTEPGLIRSAVSAGV
;
A
#
# COMPACT_ATOMS: atom_id res chain seq x y z
N MET A 1 22.29 -5.05 -7.18
CA MET A 1 22.49 -3.76 -6.48
C MET A 1 21.26 -3.50 -5.63
N ASP A 2 21.43 -3.26 -4.34
CA ASP A 2 20.32 -2.89 -3.45
C ASP A 2 19.85 -1.45 -3.78
N PRO A 3 18.57 -1.23 -4.12
CA PRO A 3 18.05 0.10 -4.43
C PRO A 3 18.17 1.07 -3.24
N TYR A 4 18.21 0.57 -2.01
CA TYR A 4 18.32 1.37 -0.80
C TYR A 4 19.70 2.08 -0.71
N ILE A 5 20.78 1.38 -1.05
CA ILE A 5 22.15 1.93 -1.04
C ILE A 5 22.35 2.97 -2.15
N ALA A 6 21.61 2.87 -3.26
CA ALA A 6 21.63 3.88 -4.30
C ALA A 6 21.01 5.21 -3.82
N GLY A 7 19.92 5.15 -3.05
CA GLY A 7 19.26 6.32 -2.48
C GLY A 7 20.11 7.07 -1.45
N GLU A 8 20.84 6.36 -0.59
CA GLU A 8 21.76 6.99 0.37
C GLU A 8 22.91 7.74 -0.32
N ARG A 9 23.41 7.21 -1.46
CA ARG A 9 24.40 7.92 -2.27
C ARG A 9 23.85 9.18 -2.96
N ALA A 10 22.55 9.22 -3.26
CA ALA A 10 21.90 10.41 -3.82
C ALA A 10 22.02 11.62 -2.89
N LEU A 11 21.90 11.35 -1.59
CA LEU A 11 21.87 12.36 -0.53
C LEU A 11 23.23 12.63 0.09
N ALA A 12 24.23 11.78 -0.15
CA ALA A 12 25.54 11.83 0.52
C ALA A 12 26.36 13.11 0.28
N GLY A 13 25.99 13.95 -0.70
CA GLY A 13 26.58 15.27 -0.93
C GLY A 13 25.73 16.46 -0.45
N ALA A 14 24.50 16.21 0.00
CA ALA A 14 23.55 17.24 0.40
C ALA A 14 23.62 17.47 1.92
N SER A 15 23.29 18.69 2.37
CA SER A 15 23.05 18.92 3.79
C SER A 15 21.87 18.06 4.27
N PRO A 16 21.79 17.71 5.57
CA PRO A 16 20.65 16.95 6.09
C PRO A 16 19.30 17.66 5.84
N ASP A 17 19.30 18.99 5.88
CA ASP A 17 18.11 19.79 5.57
C ASP A 17 17.71 19.69 4.09
N ALA A 18 18.69 19.72 3.18
CA ALA A 18 18.45 19.51 1.75
C ALA A 18 17.93 18.10 1.47
N ALA A 19 18.47 17.09 2.17
CA ALA A 19 17.98 15.72 2.06
C ALA A 19 16.53 15.56 2.53
N LEU A 20 16.16 16.24 3.63
CA LEU A 20 14.79 16.27 4.10
C LEU A 20 13.87 16.96 3.08
N GLU A 21 14.32 18.06 2.49
CA GLU A 21 13.57 18.79 1.47
C GLU A 21 13.34 17.95 0.21
N ALA A 22 14.33 17.16 -0.21
CA ALA A 22 14.20 16.19 -1.31
C ALA A 22 13.16 15.11 -1.01
N ILE A 23 13.15 14.58 0.21
CA ILE A 23 12.13 13.62 0.66
C ILE A 23 10.73 14.25 0.62
N GLU A 24 10.59 15.48 1.09
CA GLU A 24 9.31 16.19 1.07
C GLU A 24 8.82 16.49 -0.34
N PHE A 25 9.73 16.80 -1.27
CA PHE A 25 9.41 16.92 -2.69
C PHE A 25 8.82 15.62 -3.26
N VAL A 26 9.46 14.48 -3.00
CA VAL A 26 8.96 13.17 -3.47
C VAL A 26 7.61 12.84 -2.85
N ARG A 27 7.44 13.08 -1.54
CA ARG A 27 6.14 12.91 -0.85
C ARG A 27 5.07 13.82 -1.44
N PHE A 28 5.41 15.04 -1.81
CA PHE A 28 4.49 15.96 -2.49
C PHE A 28 4.04 15.40 -3.84
N CYS A 29 4.96 14.90 -4.67
CA CYS A 29 4.63 14.32 -5.96
C CYS A 29 3.75 13.07 -5.81
N HIS A 30 4.11 12.16 -4.90
CA HIS A 30 3.32 10.95 -4.63
C HIS A 30 1.94 11.28 -4.04
N ARG A 31 1.79 12.40 -3.31
CA ARG A 31 0.50 12.93 -2.86
C ARG A 31 -0.42 13.39 -3.98
N ARG A 32 0.14 13.95 -5.05
CA ARG A 32 -0.61 14.39 -6.22
C ARG A 32 -1.02 13.22 -7.10
N ARG A 33 -0.13 12.25 -7.30
CA ARG A 33 -0.40 11.03 -8.05
C ARG A 33 0.06 9.81 -7.29
N ARG A 34 -0.90 8.96 -6.93
CA ARG A 34 -0.70 7.68 -6.24
C ARG A 34 -0.23 6.60 -7.21
N VAL A 35 0.94 6.82 -7.80
CA VAL A 35 1.53 5.93 -8.79
C VAL A 35 2.89 5.44 -8.32
N GLY A 36 3.29 4.28 -8.83
CA GLY A 36 4.61 3.72 -8.58
C GLY A 36 5.69 4.38 -9.44
N TRP A 37 6.89 3.84 -9.32
CA TRP A 37 7.93 4.04 -10.32
C TRP A 37 7.62 3.18 -11.56
N PRO A 38 7.79 3.66 -12.81
CA PRO A 38 8.42 4.91 -13.23
C PRO A 38 7.47 6.11 -13.36
N GLU A 39 6.15 5.96 -13.28
CA GLU A 39 5.21 7.06 -13.56
C GLU A 39 5.37 8.24 -12.58
N LEU A 40 5.83 7.97 -11.35
CA LEU A 40 6.16 9.01 -10.38
C LEU A 40 7.35 9.88 -10.84
N TYR A 41 8.29 9.33 -11.61
CA TYR A 41 9.37 10.11 -12.24
C TYR A 41 8.82 11.16 -13.19
N ASP A 42 7.86 10.79 -14.03
CA ASP A 42 7.23 11.72 -14.97
C ASP A 42 6.47 12.83 -14.24
N GLU A 43 5.75 12.51 -13.16
CA GLU A 43 5.10 13.53 -12.33
C GLU A 43 6.13 14.46 -11.67
N MET A 44 7.26 13.94 -11.16
CA MET A 44 8.32 14.78 -10.60
C MET A 44 8.89 15.75 -11.66
N CYS A 45 9.14 15.28 -12.88
CA CYS A 45 9.54 16.12 -14.02
C CYS A 45 8.48 17.18 -14.33
N ALA A 46 7.20 16.79 -14.31
CA ALA A 46 6.08 17.67 -14.61
C ALA A 46 5.82 18.72 -13.51
N VAL A 47 6.15 18.42 -12.25
CA VAL A 47 6.13 19.35 -11.12
C VAL A 47 7.29 20.32 -11.21
N ALA A 48 8.50 19.83 -11.48
CA ALA A 48 9.72 20.64 -11.62
C ALA A 48 9.62 21.62 -12.78
N GLY A 49 9.19 21.15 -13.97
CA GLY A 49 9.02 21.99 -15.15
C GLY A 49 7.94 23.07 -15.01
N ARG A 50 7.08 22.97 -14.00
CA ARG A 50 6.02 23.96 -13.69
C ARG A 50 6.25 24.71 -12.37
N GLY A 51 7.34 24.43 -11.66
CA GLY A 51 7.63 25.06 -10.36
C GLY A 51 6.57 24.81 -9.28
N LEU A 52 5.82 23.69 -9.32
CA LEU A 52 4.65 23.51 -8.45
C LEU A 52 5.02 23.24 -6.98
N TYR A 53 6.25 22.80 -6.73
CA TYR A 53 6.76 22.59 -5.38
C TYR A 53 7.57 23.81 -4.93
N ARG A 54 6.96 24.68 -4.13
CA ARG A 54 7.60 25.90 -3.59
C ARG A 54 8.23 26.85 -4.63
N GLY A 55 7.87 26.73 -5.91
CA GLY A 55 8.53 27.47 -7.00
C GLY A 55 9.79 26.81 -7.54
N TYR A 56 10.23 25.66 -7.00
CA TYR A 56 11.48 25.00 -7.37
C TYR A 56 11.43 24.42 -8.79
N GLY A 57 12.42 24.81 -9.60
CA GLY A 57 12.70 24.23 -10.90
C GLY A 57 13.65 23.04 -10.82
N GLN A 58 14.12 22.58 -11.98
CA GLN A 58 15.06 21.45 -12.05
C GLN A 58 16.39 21.75 -11.36
N ASP A 59 16.92 22.98 -11.49
CA ASP A 59 18.20 23.37 -10.89
C ASP A 59 18.11 23.48 -9.36
N ASP A 60 17.01 24.04 -8.84
CA ASP A 60 16.76 24.13 -7.39
C ASP A 60 16.63 22.73 -6.77
N LEU A 61 15.92 21.83 -7.47
CA LEU A 61 15.77 20.44 -7.06
C LEU A 61 17.11 19.68 -7.11
N ALA A 62 17.93 19.92 -8.13
CA ALA A 62 19.26 19.35 -8.21
C ALA A 62 20.16 19.82 -7.05
N ALA A 63 20.06 21.09 -6.64
CA ALA A 63 20.80 21.64 -5.50
C ALA A 63 20.45 20.95 -4.16
N ILE A 64 19.24 20.40 -4.03
CA ILE A 64 18.83 19.63 -2.86
C ILE A 64 18.98 18.10 -3.03
N GLY A 65 19.60 17.64 -4.12
CA GLY A 65 19.89 16.22 -4.35
C GLY A 65 18.85 15.47 -5.20
N VAL A 66 17.92 16.17 -5.84
CA VAL A 66 16.94 15.60 -6.78
C VAL A 66 17.37 15.91 -8.22
N GLY A 67 18.24 15.07 -8.77
CA GLY A 67 18.69 15.17 -10.15
C GLY A 67 17.85 14.33 -11.12
N PHE A 68 17.42 14.93 -12.24
CA PHE A 68 16.67 14.23 -13.30
C PHE A 68 17.56 13.62 -14.39
N GLY A 69 18.89 13.80 -14.30
CA GLY A 69 19.85 13.25 -15.26
C GLY A 69 20.04 11.74 -15.14
N LEU A 70 20.54 11.11 -16.20
CA LEU A 70 20.76 9.66 -16.28
C LEU A 70 21.65 9.11 -15.16
N PHE A 71 22.70 9.85 -14.78
CA PHE A 71 23.60 9.45 -13.68
C PHE A 71 22.94 9.54 -12.30
N SER A 72 21.92 10.38 -12.16
CA SER A 72 21.15 10.55 -10.92
C SER A 72 19.98 9.58 -10.83
N MET A 73 19.52 9.00 -11.95
CA MET A 73 18.35 8.11 -11.99
C MET A 73 18.40 6.93 -11.00
N PRO A 74 19.49 6.15 -10.88
CA PRO A 74 19.52 5.03 -9.93
C PRO A 74 19.37 5.51 -8.47
N ALA A 75 19.98 6.65 -8.17
CA ALA A 75 19.97 7.24 -6.85
C ALA A 75 18.58 7.81 -6.51
N LEU A 76 17.96 8.50 -7.48
CA LEU A 76 16.60 8.99 -7.38
C LEU A 76 15.58 7.85 -7.23
N ALA A 77 15.71 6.78 -8.02
CA ALA A 77 14.83 5.60 -7.91
C ALA A 77 14.89 4.96 -6.52
N GLY A 78 16.10 4.87 -5.95
CA GLY A 78 16.30 4.39 -4.57
C GLY A 78 15.60 5.27 -3.52
N LEU A 79 15.78 6.59 -3.63
CA LEU A 79 15.09 7.56 -2.77
C LEU A 79 13.57 7.42 -2.88
N VAL A 80 13.04 7.36 -4.10
CA VAL A 80 11.60 7.25 -4.36
C VAL A 80 11.04 5.97 -3.77
N ALA A 81 11.70 4.82 -3.97
CA ALA A 81 11.26 3.54 -3.42
C ALA A 81 11.13 3.62 -1.88
N LYS A 82 12.12 4.19 -1.20
CA LYS A 82 12.09 4.40 0.25
C LYS A 82 10.91 5.27 0.68
N VAL A 83 10.73 6.42 0.02
CA VAL A 83 9.67 7.37 0.36
C VAL A 83 8.27 6.77 0.14
N VAL A 84 8.09 6.03 -0.95
CA VAL A 84 6.81 5.36 -1.25
C VAL A 84 6.51 4.28 -0.22
N GLU A 85 7.48 3.44 0.14
CA GLU A 85 7.29 2.42 1.19
C GLU A 85 6.89 3.06 2.53
N GLU A 86 7.63 4.08 2.98
CA GLU A 86 7.31 4.81 4.21
C GLU A 86 5.90 5.44 4.19
N ASP A 87 5.49 5.99 3.04
CA ASP A 87 4.18 6.62 2.87
C ASP A 87 3.05 5.57 2.88
N LEU A 88 3.26 4.40 2.27
CA LEU A 88 2.34 3.27 2.31
C LEU A 88 2.20 2.70 3.73
N GLU A 89 3.30 2.51 4.44
CA GLU A 89 3.28 2.06 5.83
C GLU A 89 2.56 3.06 6.74
N ARG A 90 2.87 4.36 6.61
CA ARG A 90 2.21 5.42 7.37
C ARG A 90 0.70 5.36 7.16
N ARG A 91 0.25 5.21 5.91
CA ARG A 91 -1.17 5.05 5.61
C ARG A 91 -1.77 3.80 6.22
N ARG A 92 -1.08 2.67 6.15
CA ARG A 92 -1.55 1.42 6.76
C ARG A 92 -1.76 1.61 8.26
N ARG A 93 -0.83 2.26 8.95
CA ARG A 93 -0.95 2.58 10.39
C ARG A 93 -2.13 3.52 10.66
N THR A 94 -2.29 4.58 9.88
CA THR A 94 -3.43 5.50 10.02
C THR A 94 -4.76 4.80 9.76
N ALA A 95 -4.85 3.97 8.72
CA ALA A 95 -6.07 3.21 8.40
C ALA A 95 -6.40 2.19 9.50
N ALA A 96 -5.41 1.47 10.02
CA ALA A 96 -5.59 0.54 11.13
C ALA A 96 -6.05 1.25 12.41
N ALA A 97 -5.51 2.43 12.70
CA ALA A 97 -5.94 3.23 13.85
C ALA A 97 -7.40 3.69 13.69
N VAL A 98 -7.78 4.17 12.51
CA VAL A 98 -9.18 4.54 12.21
C VAL A 98 -10.11 3.33 12.34
N GLN A 99 -9.73 2.18 11.80
CA GLN A 99 -10.50 0.95 11.93
C GLN A 99 -10.65 0.51 13.39
N ALA A 100 -9.57 0.56 14.18
CA ALA A 100 -9.62 0.23 15.60
C ALA A 100 -10.55 1.17 16.37
N SER A 101 -10.52 2.47 16.09
CA SER A 101 -11.46 3.44 16.69
C SER A 101 -12.91 3.10 16.37
N LEU A 102 -13.23 2.75 15.12
CA LEU A 102 -14.58 2.35 14.73
C LEU A 102 -15.07 1.08 15.43
N VAL A 103 -14.19 0.10 15.68
CA VAL A 103 -14.54 -1.13 16.42
C VAL A 103 -14.81 -0.83 17.90
N LEU A 104 -14.06 0.07 18.53
CA LEU A 104 -14.32 0.45 19.93
C LEU A 104 -15.67 1.17 20.08
N ASP A 105 -16.04 2.01 19.11
CA ASP A 105 -17.33 2.68 19.09
C ASP A 105 -18.48 1.65 18.90
N ASP A 106 -18.30 0.65 18.02
CA ASP A 106 -19.27 -0.42 17.79
C ASP A 106 -19.49 -1.31 19.03
N VAL A 107 -18.40 -1.75 19.69
CA VAL A 107 -18.48 -2.54 20.94
C VAL A 107 -19.14 -1.73 22.07
N SER A 108 -18.95 -0.41 22.09
CA SER A 108 -19.60 0.46 23.07
C SER A 108 -21.12 0.58 22.84
N LEU A 109 -21.58 0.48 21.59
CA LEU A 109 -23.00 0.45 21.25
C LEU A 109 -23.64 -0.91 21.56
N GLU A 110 -22.96 -2.02 21.29
CA GLU A 110 -23.46 -3.36 21.67
C GLU A 110 -23.51 -3.56 23.19
N ALA A 111 -22.56 -2.99 23.95
CA ALA A 111 -22.58 -3.07 25.42
C ALA A 111 -23.78 -2.33 26.07
N MET A 112 -24.47 -1.47 25.32
CA MET A 112 -25.71 -0.80 25.73
C MET A 112 -26.98 -1.48 25.21
N ALA A 113 -26.88 -2.57 24.43
CA ALA A 113 -28.03 -3.40 24.10
C ALA A 113 -28.46 -4.18 25.36
N PRO A 114 -29.75 -4.13 25.76
CA PRO A 114 -30.20 -4.86 26.95
C PRO A 114 -30.03 -6.35 26.71
N HIS A 115 -29.25 -7.00 27.60
CA HIS A 115 -29.10 -8.44 27.68
C HIS A 115 -30.48 -9.06 28.01
N GLU A 116 -31.22 -9.51 27.00
CA GLU A 116 -32.37 -10.40 27.21
C GLU A 116 -31.83 -11.71 27.79
N GLY A 117 -32.18 -11.98 29.05
CA GLY A 117 -31.61 -13.07 29.87
C GLY A 117 -31.75 -14.45 29.23
N PRO A 118 -30.87 -15.41 29.59
CA PRO A 118 -30.88 -16.72 28.97
C PRO A 118 -32.10 -17.51 29.47
N ARG A 119 -33.08 -17.72 28.59
CA ARG A 119 -34.18 -18.65 28.84
C ARG A 119 -33.63 -20.07 28.77
N ALA A 120 -33.42 -20.67 29.94
CA ALA A 120 -33.04 -22.07 30.08
C ALA A 120 -34.06 -22.98 29.37
N VAL A 121 -33.58 -23.77 28.40
CA VAL A 121 -34.29 -24.96 27.92
C VAL A 121 -33.36 -26.14 28.16
N ALA A 122 -33.76 -26.96 29.12
CA ALA A 122 -33.11 -28.21 29.48
C ALA A 122 -33.27 -29.27 28.36
N PRO A 123 -32.41 -30.30 28.32
CA PRO A 123 -32.23 -31.17 27.16
C PRO A 123 -33.25 -32.32 27.16
N THR A 124 -33.83 -32.63 25.99
CA THR A 124 -34.54 -33.89 25.78
C THR A 124 -33.69 -34.80 24.90
N ARG A 125 -33.44 -35.99 25.43
CA ARG A 125 -32.65 -37.10 24.88
C ARG A 125 -33.60 -38.07 24.19
N GLU A 126 -33.35 -38.40 22.92
CA GLU A 126 -33.77 -39.61 22.18
C GLU A 126 -32.90 -39.64 20.91
N ARG A 127 -31.85 -40.46 20.75
CA ARG A 127 -31.70 -41.92 20.56
C ARG A 127 -32.30 -42.48 19.26
N SER A 128 -31.40 -43.06 18.44
CA SER A 128 -31.58 -44.00 17.30
C SER A 128 -32.09 -43.38 15.98
N GLU A 129 -31.67 -43.74 14.77
CA GLU A 129 -30.86 -44.83 14.17
C GLU A 129 -30.40 -44.33 12.79
N ALA A 130 -29.13 -44.46 12.40
CA ALA A 130 -28.56 -45.52 11.57
C ALA A 130 -28.94 -45.50 10.05
N THR A 131 -27.88 -45.33 9.26
CA THR A 131 -27.59 -46.03 7.99
C THR A 131 -27.99 -45.39 6.64
N GLU A 132 -27.01 -45.51 5.73
CA GLU A 132 -27.09 -45.59 4.26
C GLU A 132 -26.67 -44.32 3.50
N LEU A 133 -25.38 -44.17 3.15
CA LEU A 133 -24.70 -44.71 1.97
C LEU A 133 -25.45 -44.43 0.65
N ALA A 134 -25.01 -43.39 -0.07
CA ALA A 134 -24.99 -43.43 -1.53
C ALA A 134 -23.99 -42.40 -2.08
N SER A 135 -22.78 -42.88 -2.37
CA SER A 135 -21.95 -42.34 -3.44
C SER A 135 -22.73 -42.27 -4.74
N THR A 136 -22.59 -41.19 -5.53
CA THR A 136 -22.54 -41.23 -7.00
C THR A 136 -21.97 -39.90 -7.51
N GLU A 137 -20.67 -39.86 -7.79
CA GLU A 137 -20.15 -39.24 -9.02
C GLU A 137 -20.09 -40.37 -10.07
N PRO A 138 -20.38 -40.14 -11.38
CA PRO A 138 -19.43 -39.44 -12.25
C PRO A 138 -20.03 -38.73 -13.50
N GLY A 139 -19.21 -37.93 -14.20
CA GLY A 139 -19.47 -37.49 -15.58
C GLY A 139 -18.64 -36.27 -15.96
N LEU A 140 -17.36 -36.42 -16.28
CA LEU A 140 -16.85 -36.67 -17.64
C LEU A 140 -17.49 -35.79 -18.72
N ILE A 141 -16.83 -34.68 -19.07
CA ILE A 141 -16.90 -34.13 -20.42
C ILE A 141 -15.47 -33.89 -20.91
N ARG A 142 -15.02 -34.80 -21.78
CA ARG A 142 -13.92 -34.55 -22.71
C ARG A 142 -14.43 -33.56 -23.76
N SER A 143 -13.68 -32.50 -24.04
CA SER A 143 -13.77 -31.81 -25.32
C SER A 143 -12.37 -31.57 -25.86
N ALA A 144 -12.19 -31.98 -27.11
CA ALA A 144 -10.94 -32.12 -27.81
C ALA A 144 -10.53 -30.82 -28.53
N VAL A 145 -9.22 -30.66 -28.66
CA VAL A 145 -8.46 -30.30 -29.87
C VAL A 145 -9.05 -29.23 -30.80
N SER A 146 -8.29 -28.14 -30.98
CA SER A 146 -7.78 -27.80 -32.32
C SER A 146 -6.52 -26.94 -32.25
N ALA A 147 -5.49 -27.46 -32.91
CA ALA A 147 -4.28 -26.76 -33.33
C ALA A 147 -4.62 -25.81 -34.49
N GLY A 148 -3.89 -24.70 -34.59
CA GLY A 148 -4.00 -23.78 -35.72
C GLY A 148 -2.82 -22.80 -35.74
N VAL A 149 -1.74 -23.27 -36.39
CA VAL A 149 -0.65 -22.59 -37.12
C VAL A 149 -0.12 -21.26 -36.58
#